data_AF-A0A1N6ZGD4-F1
#
_entry.id   AF-A0A1N6ZGD4-F1
#
_cell.length_a   1.000
_cell.length_b   1.000
_cell.length_c   1.000
_cell.angle_alpha   90.00
_cell.angle_beta   90.00
_cell.angle_gamma   90.00
#
_symmetry.space_group_name_H-M   'P 1'
#
loop_
_entity.id
_entity.type
_entity.pdbx_description
1 polymer ?
#
loop_
_entity_poly.entity_id
_entity_poly.type
_entity_poly.pdbx_seq_one_letter_code
_entity_poly.pdbx_strand_id
1 'polypeptide(L)'
;MTVQAIAVAPARKQAWQRRVLHLIAYAYGLSVIACLLFADEMAAGMGIFLNGVNGYSQFYASHVGVWGATALLALFAARPGEPPILGDITAMLVLAQPAGRLFAAISFGLPQGFVLFTCAIELLAGLALLLLRPAR
;
A
#
# COMPACT_ATOMS: atom_id res chain seq x y z
N MET A 1 -27.36 -28.83 -6.96
CA MET A 1 -26.83 -27.80 -6.03
C MET A 1 -25.40 -27.35 -6.40
N THR A 2 -25.07 -27.15 -7.68
CA THR A 2 -23.67 -26.98 -8.12
C THR A 2 -23.42 -25.72 -8.93
N VAL A 3 -24.40 -25.20 -9.70
CA VAL A 3 -24.21 -23.98 -10.52
C VAL A 3 -24.19 -22.69 -9.69
N GLN A 4 -25.01 -22.59 -8.64
CA GLN A 4 -25.03 -21.41 -7.76
C GLN A 4 -23.74 -21.27 -6.93
N ALA A 5 -23.13 -22.37 -6.49
CA ALA A 5 -21.89 -22.31 -5.70
C ALA A 5 -20.68 -21.81 -6.51
N ILE A 6 -20.64 -22.14 -7.80
CA ILE A 6 -19.56 -21.76 -8.73
C ILE A 6 -19.56 -20.25 -9.01
N ALA A 7 -20.74 -19.61 -9.07
CA ALA A 7 -20.86 -18.16 -9.30
C ALA A 7 -20.62 -17.32 -8.04
N VAL A 8 -20.84 -17.86 -6.83
CA VAL A 8 -20.69 -17.12 -5.57
C VAL A 8 -19.23 -16.94 -5.13
N ALA A 9 -18.37 -17.93 -5.39
CA ALA A 9 -16.95 -17.87 -5.08
C ALA A 9 -16.20 -16.69 -5.75
N PRO A 10 -16.33 -16.43 -7.07
CA PRO A 10 -15.69 -15.28 -7.71
C PRO A 10 -16.25 -13.94 -7.22
N ALA A 11 -17.57 -13.86 -6.95
CA ALA A 11 -18.19 -12.65 -6.41
C ALA A 11 -17.68 -12.31 -5.00
N ARG A 12 -17.53 -13.31 -4.13
CA ARG A 12 -16.96 -13.13 -2.78
C ARG A 12 -15.49 -12.72 -2.83
N LYS A 13 -14.70 -13.33 -3.71
CA LYS A 13 -13.29 -12.99 -3.92
C LYS A 13 -13.13 -11.53 -4.35
N GLN A 14 -13.94 -11.09 -5.32
CA GLN A 14 -13.95 -9.70 -5.78
C GLN A 14 -14.39 -8.72 -4.68
N ALA A 15 -15.39 -9.07 -3.88
CA ALA A 15 -15.81 -8.24 -2.74
C ALA A 15 -14.68 -8.07 -1.71
N TRP A 16 -13.93 -9.13 -1.42
CA TRP A 16 -12.76 -9.06 -0.54
C TRP A 16 -11.65 -8.21 -1.14
N GLN A 17 -11.35 -8.36 -2.44
CA GLN A 17 -10.35 -7.54 -3.12
C GLN A 17 -10.68 -6.05 -2.97
N ARG A 18 -11.94 -5.65 -3.22
CA ARG A 18 -12.38 -4.25 -3.06
C ARG A 18 -12.23 -3.74 -1.63
N ARG A 19 -12.52 -4.58 -0.63
CA ARG A 19 -12.29 -4.23 0.78
C ARG A 19 -10.81 -3.99 1.07
N VAL A 20 -9.92 -4.85 0.57
CA VAL A 20 -8.47 -4.66 0.73
C VAL A 20 -8.01 -3.37 0.03
N LEU A 21 -8.51 -3.08 -1.18
CA LEU A 21 -8.21 -1.84 -1.89
C LEU A 21 -8.68 -0.59 -1.11
N HIS A 22 -9.88 -0.61 -0.52
CA HIS A 22 -10.34 0.48 0.34
C HIS A 22 -9.47 0.63 1.61
N LEU A 23 -9.07 -0.47 2.24
CA LEU A 23 -8.18 -0.41 3.40
C LEU A 23 -6.82 0.20 3.04
N ILE A 24 -6.24 -0.19 1.90
CA ILE A 24 -5.01 0.42 1.38
C ILE A 24 -5.23 1.92 1.12
N ALA A 25 -6.31 2.28 0.42
CA ALA A 25 -6.64 3.67 0.16
C ALA A 25 -6.71 4.51 1.43
N TYR A 26 -7.40 4.02 2.46
CA TYR A 26 -7.52 4.73 3.73
C TYR A 26 -6.21 4.78 4.51
N ALA A 27 -5.47 3.67 4.57
CA ALA A 27 -4.19 3.63 5.29
C ALA A 27 -3.18 4.61 4.68
N TYR A 28 -2.99 4.57 3.36
CA TYR A 28 -2.08 5.48 2.66
C TYR A 28 -2.62 6.92 2.66
N GLY A 29 -3.92 7.13 2.46
CA GLY A 29 -4.54 8.45 2.50
C GLY A 29 -4.39 9.14 3.87
N LEU A 30 -4.64 8.40 4.96
CA LEU A 30 -4.40 8.90 6.32
C LEU A 30 -2.93 9.17 6.57
N SER A 31 -2.04 8.32 6.07
CA SER A 31 -0.59 8.51 6.19
C SER A 31 -0.13 9.78 5.45
N VAL A 32 -0.70 10.06 4.27
CA VAL A 32 -0.46 11.31 3.53
C VAL A 32 -0.92 12.52 4.35
N ILE A 33 -2.12 12.48 4.93
CA ILE A 33 -2.62 13.56 5.78
C ILE A 33 -1.69 13.75 7.00
N ALA A 34 -1.26 12.65 7.63
CA ALA A 34 -0.31 12.71 8.75
C ALA A 34 1.03 13.33 8.31
N CYS A 35 1.58 12.96 7.16
CA CYS A 35 2.80 13.56 6.63
C CYS A 35 2.64 15.05 6.28
N LEU A 36 1.46 15.50 5.85
CA LEU A 36 1.19 16.91 5.58
C LEU A 36 1.11 17.75 6.86
N LEU A 37 0.59 17.18 7.95
CA LEU A 37 0.36 17.87 9.21
C LEU A 37 1.51 17.75 10.22
N PHE A 38 2.23 16.63 10.19
CA PHE A 38 3.21 16.21 11.20
C PHE A 38 4.46 15.63 10.53
N ALA A 39 5.04 16.37 9.58
CA ALA A 39 6.13 15.88 8.73
C ALA A 39 7.36 15.44 9.55
N ASP A 40 7.78 16.25 10.52
CA ASP A 40 8.96 15.99 11.34
C ASP A 40 8.76 14.77 12.25
N GLU A 41 7.58 14.63 12.88
CA GLU A 41 7.25 13.49 13.73
C GLU A 41 7.15 12.20 12.93
N MET A 42 6.53 12.26 11.74
CA MET A 42 6.44 11.12 10.83
C MET A 42 7.83 10.69 10.35
N ALA A 43 8.67 11.64 9.95
CA ALA A 43 10.04 11.38 9.53
C ALA A 43 10.87 10.76 10.68
N ALA A 44 10.81 11.35 11.87
CA ALA A 44 11.51 10.85 13.05
C ALA A 44 11.06 9.44 13.43
N GLY A 45 9.76 9.13 13.36
CA GLY A 45 9.21 7.79 13.57
C GLY A 45 9.72 6.75 12.57
N MET A 46 10.20 7.19 11.41
CA MET A 46 10.84 6.37 10.38
C MET A 46 12.39 6.42 10.44
N GLY A 47 12.97 7.10 11.42
CA GLY A 47 14.42 7.28 11.55
C GLY A 47 15.02 8.25 10.52
N ILE A 48 14.20 9.09 9.89
CA ILE A 48 14.60 10.09 8.91
C ILE A 48 14.70 11.44 9.60
N PHE A 49 15.82 12.14 9.39
CA PHE A 49 16.00 13.52 9.86
C PHE A 49 15.85 14.49 8.68
N LEU A 50 14.84 15.35 8.73
CA LEU A 50 14.57 16.34 7.70
C LEU A 50 15.52 17.53 7.86
N ASN A 51 16.51 17.62 6.98
CA ASN A 51 17.52 18.67 7.01
C ASN A 51 17.45 19.53 5.75
N GLY A 52 17.08 20.81 5.93
CA GLY A 52 16.98 21.78 4.85
C GLY A 52 15.90 21.46 3.80
N VAL A 53 15.75 22.37 2.83
CA VAL A 53 14.68 22.31 1.83
C VAL A 53 14.65 21.01 1.03
N ASN A 54 15.82 20.46 0.71
CA ASN A 54 15.93 19.21 -0.05
C ASN A 54 15.47 17.99 0.76
N GLY A 55 15.71 17.96 2.08
CA GLY A 55 15.23 16.88 2.95
C GLY A 55 13.71 16.83 2.97
N TYR A 56 13.05 17.97 3.19
CA TYR A 56 11.59 18.08 3.11
C TYR A 56 11.08 17.75 1.71
N SER A 57 11.71 18.27 0.65
CA SER A 57 11.28 18.00 -0.73
C SER A 57 11.25 16.50 -1.05
N GLN A 58 12.32 15.76 -0.70
CA GLN A 58 12.40 14.31 -0.91
C GLN A 58 11.40 13.54 -0.06
N PHE A 59 11.19 13.98 1.19
CA PHE A 59 10.20 13.40 2.08
C PHE A 59 8.78 13.52 1.52
N TYR A 60 8.37 14.74 1.13
CA TYR A 60 7.05 14.99 0.55
C TYR A 60 6.86 14.29 -0.80
N ALA A 61 7.88 14.29 -1.67
CA ALA A 61 7.80 13.57 -2.94
C ALA A 61 7.45 12.08 -2.74
N SER A 62 8.10 11.44 -1.77
CA SER A 62 7.95 10.00 -1.52
C SER A 62 6.71 9.68 -0.66
N HIS A 63 6.46 10.41 0.41
CA HIS A 63 5.46 10.06 1.43
C HIS A 63 4.13 10.80 1.26
N VAL A 64 4.11 11.90 0.51
CA VAL A 64 2.87 12.59 0.13
C VAL A 64 2.54 12.25 -1.32
N GLY A 65 3.49 12.41 -2.23
CA GLY A 65 3.32 12.14 -3.66
C GLY A 65 3.04 10.67 -3.97
N VAL A 66 4.01 9.77 -3.73
CA VAL A 66 3.87 8.35 -4.10
C VAL A 66 2.80 7.65 -3.27
N TRP A 67 2.73 7.92 -1.95
CA TRP A 67 1.65 7.36 -1.11
C TRP A 67 0.27 7.88 -1.53
N GLY A 68 0.16 9.16 -1.86
CA GLY A 68 -1.10 9.74 -2.37
C GLY A 68 -1.52 9.13 -3.69
N ALA A 69 -0.59 8.96 -4.62
CA ALA A 69 -0.84 8.26 -5.89
C ALA A 69 -1.29 6.82 -5.66
N THR A 70 -0.67 6.11 -4.70
CA THR A 70 -1.04 4.74 -4.33
C THR A 70 -2.44 4.67 -3.74
N ALA A 71 -2.78 5.60 -2.84
CA ALA A 71 -4.11 5.70 -2.24
C ALA A 71 -5.20 5.97 -3.29
N LEU A 72 -4.96 6.94 -4.19
CA LEU A 72 -5.88 7.26 -5.27
C LEU A 72 -6.04 6.07 -6.21
N LEU A 73 -4.94 5.45 -6.64
CA LEU A 73 -5.00 4.26 -7.50
C LEU A 73 -5.81 3.14 -6.84
N ALA A 74 -5.63 2.90 -5.54
CA ALA A 74 -6.41 1.90 -4.81
C ALA A 74 -7.91 2.23 -4.78
N LEU A 75 -8.28 3.52 -4.60
CA LEU A 75 -9.67 3.98 -4.69
C LEU A 75 -10.25 3.79 -6.10
N PHE A 76 -9.48 4.12 -7.14
CA PHE A 76 -9.90 3.90 -8.52
C PHE A 76 -10.07 2.41 -8.80
N ALA A 77 -9.08 1.57 -8.48
CA ALA A 77 -9.12 0.13 -8.67
C ALA A 77 -10.27 -0.56 -7.93
N ALA A 78 -10.77 0.01 -6.83
CA ALA A 78 -11.89 -0.54 -6.09
C ALA A 78 -13.25 -0.33 -6.76
N ARG A 79 -13.33 0.53 -7.78
CA ARG A 79 -14.59 0.84 -8.47
C ARG A 79 -15.10 -0.39 -9.24
N PRO A 80 -16.43 -0.62 -9.26
CA PRO A 80 -17.00 -1.70 -10.05
C PRO A 80 -16.70 -1.52 -11.55
N GLY A 81 -16.30 -2.60 -12.22
CA GLY A 81 -16.07 -2.62 -13.67
C GLY A 81 -14.65 -2.23 -14.11
N GLU A 82 -13.78 -1.82 -13.19
CA GLU A 82 -12.40 -1.52 -13.51
C GLU A 82 -11.59 -2.78 -13.85
N PRO A 83 -10.59 -2.67 -14.75
CA PRO A 83 -9.81 -3.82 -15.18
C PRO A 83 -8.92 -4.34 -14.02
N PRO A 84 -8.74 -5.67 -13.89
CA PRO A 84 -7.96 -6.27 -12.79
C PRO A 84 -6.54 -5.73 -12.66
N ILE A 85 -5.97 -5.22 -13.76
CA ILE A 85 -4.61 -4.67 -13.81
C ILE A 85 -4.40 -3.49 -12.86
N LEU A 86 -5.44 -2.68 -12.57
CA LEU A 86 -5.27 -1.57 -11.62
C LEU A 86 -4.99 -2.08 -10.21
N GLY A 87 -5.66 -3.17 -9.81
CA GLY A 87 -5.38 -3.85 -8.54
C GLY A 87 -3.98 -4.49 -8.51
N ASP A 88 -3.52 -5.06 -9.63
CA ASP A 88 -2.17 -5.61 -9.75
C ASP A 88 -1.10 -4.49 -9.61
N ILE A 89 -1.31 -3.33 -10.25
CA ILE A 89 -0.41 -2.17 -10.12
C ILE A 89 -0.43 -1.63 -8.68
N THR A 90 -1.61 -1.53 -8.04
CA THR A 90 -1.69 -1.16 -6.62
C THR A 90 -0.87 -2.13 -5.76
N ALA A 91 -1.01 -3.44 -5.98
CA ALA A 91 -0.26 -4.44 -5.24
C ALA A 91 1.25 -4.28 -5.44
N MET A 92 1.70 -4.03 -6.67
CA MET A 92 3.12 -3.77 -6.97
C MET A 92 3.65 -2.53 -6.25
N LEU A 93 2.91 -1.43 -6.22
CA LEU A 93 3.31 -0.21 -5.52
C LEU A 93 3.40 -0.42 -4.00
N VAL A 94 2.43 -1.12 -3.42
CA VAL A 94 2.42 -1.47 -1.99
C VAL A 94 3.60 -2.38 -1.66
N LEU A 95 3.87 -3.42 -2.48
CA LEU A 95 4.97 -4.37 -2.28
C LEU A 95 6.36 -3.79 -2.58
N ALA A 96 6.46 -2.73 -3.38
CA ALA A 96 7.74 -2.08 -3.66
C ALA A 96 8.41 -1.54 -2.39
N GLN A 97 7.61 -1.09 -1.41
CA GLN A 97 8.11 -0.54 -0.15
C GLN A 97 8.80 -1.60 0.72
N PRO A 98 8.16 -2.73 1.08
CA PRO A 98 8.85 -3.78 1.82
C PRO A 98 9.93 -4.44 0.97
N ALA A 99 9.80 -4.54 -0.36
CA ALA A 99 10.86 -5.07 -1.22
C ALA A 99 12.14 -4.23 -1.12
N GLY A 100 12.03 -2.90 -1.16
CA GLY A 100 13.17 -1.99 -0.95
C GLY A 100 13.79 -2.15 0.44
N ARG A 101 12.97 -2.31 1.48
CA ARG A 101 13.45 -2.53 2.86
C ARG A 101 14.15 -3.89 3.02
N LEU A 102 13.62 -4.94 2.42
CA LEU A 102 14.25 -6.28 2.42
C LEU A 102 15.58 -6.28 1.66
N PHE A 103 15.66 -5.54 0.55
CA PHE A 103 16.93 -5.34 -0.15
C PHE A 103 17.95 -4.62 0.74
N ALA A 104 17.55 -3.53 1.41
CA ALA A 104 18.41 -2.81 2.35
C ALA A 104 18.85 -3.69 3.54
N ALA A 105 18.01 -4.64 3.97
CA ALA A 105 18.31 -5.51 5.10
C ALA A 105 19.52 -6.42 4.89
N ILE A 106 19.90 -6.70 3.64
CA ILE A 106 21.11 -7.45 3.31
C ILE A 106 22.36 -6.74 3.85
N SER A 107 22.39 -5.41 3.79
CA SER A 107 23.54 -4.60 4.18
C SER A 107 23.42 -3.99 5.57
N PHE A 108 22.19 -3.68 6.01
CA PHE A 108 21.94 -2.87 7.22
C PHE A 108 21.09 -3.57 8.28
N GLY A 109 20.62 -4.80 8.02
CA GLY A 109 19.72 -5.54 8.91
C GLY A 109 18.24 -5.17 8.75
N LEU A 110 17.37 -5.95 9.39
CA LEU A 110 15.91 -5.76 9.28
C LEU A 110 15.45 -4.44 9.90
N PRO A 111 14.38 -3.81 9.35
CA PRO A 111 13.76 -2.66 9.98
C PRO A 111 13.29 -3.02 11.39
N GLN A 112 13.22 -2.02 12.27
CA GLN A 112 12.83 -2.17 13.67
C GLN A 112 11.61 -1.30 13.99
N GLY A 113 10.92 -1.64 15.08
CA GLY A 113 9.81 -0.84 15.62
C GLY A 113 8.67 -0.61 14.59
N PHE A 114 8.26 0.65 14.44
CA PHE A 114 7.14 1.03 13.58
C PHE A 114 7.36 0.68 12.10
N VAL A 115 8.58 0.81 11.59
CA VAL A 115 8.90 0.50 10.19
C VAL A 115 8.79 -1.02 9.92
N LEU A 116 9.13 -1.86 10.91
CA LEU A 116 8.93 -3.30 10.79
C LEU A 116 7.43 -3.66 10.73
N PHE A 117 6.63 -3.02 11.59
CA PHE A 117 5.19 -3.22 11.61
C PHE A 117 4.56 -2.82 10.27
N THR A 118 4.88 -1.64 9.74
CA THR A 118 4.37 -1.21 8.43
C THR A 118 4.82 -2.14 7.31
N CYS A 119 6.08 -2.59 7.31
CA CYS A 119 6.61 -3.56 6.35
C CYS A 119 5.79 -4.87 6.34
N ALA A 120 5.46 -5.40 7.51
CA ALA A 120 4.63 -6.60 7.62
C ALA A 120 3.21 -6.37 7.07
N ILE A 121 2.58 -5.23 7.40
CA ILE A 121 1.24 -4.90 6.91
C ILE A 121 1.24 -4.66 5.39
N GLU A 122 2.24 -3.96 4.86
CA GLU A 122 2.43 -3.72 3.42
C GLU A 122 2.56 -5.07 2.67
N LEU A 123 3.40 -5.99 3.17
CA LEU A 123 3.54 -7.34 2.62
C LEU A 123 2.20 -8.09 2.61
N LEU A 124 1.50 -8.11 3.74
CA LEU A 124 0.22 -8.79 3.87
C LEU A 124 -0.82 -8.21 2.91
N ALA A 125 -0.95 -6.89 2.83
CA ALA A 125 -1.92 -6.22 1.99
C ALA A 125 -1.64 -6.43 0.49
N GLY A 126 -0.37 -6.27 0.08
CA GLY A 126 0.05 -6.47 -1.30
C GLY A 126 -0.12 -7.91 -1.78
N LEU A 127 0.32 -8.89 -0.97
CA LEU A 127 0.13 -10.31 -1.28
C LEU A 127 -1.36 -10.69 -1.30
N ALA A 128 -2.16 -10.16 -0.37
CA ALA A 128 -3.60 -10.37 -0.36
C ALA A 128 -4.25 -9.89 -1.66
N LEU A 129 -3.86 -8.73 -2.21
CA LEU A 129 -4.36 -8.26 -3.50
C LEU A 129 -4.03 -9.22 -4.65
N LEU A 130 -2.78 -9.71 -4.73
CA LEU A 130 -2.36 -10.65 -5.77
C LEU A 130 -3.12 -11.98 -5.67
N LEU A 131 -3.32 -12.50 -4.45
CA LEU A 131 -4.09 -13.72 -4.22
C LEU A 131 -5.58 -13.53 -4.53
N LEU A 132 -6.12 -12.34 -4.27
CA LEU A 132 -7.51 -11.97 -4.51
C LEU A 132 -7.79 -11.53 -5.95
N ARG A 133 -6.80 -11.57 -6.84
CA ARG A 133 -6.94 -11.26 -8.27
C ARG A 133 -8.11 -12.03 -8.91
N PRO A 134 -9.06 -11.35 -9.58
CA PRO A 134 -10.14 -12.00 -10.32
C PRO A 134 -9.59 -12.80 -11.50
N ALA A 135 -10.15 -13.98 -11.74
CA ALA A 135 -9.98 -14.65 -13.03
C ALA A 135 -10.75 -13.84 -14.09
N ARG A 136 -10.17 -13.70 -15.28
CA ARG A 136 -10.76 -12.95 -16.40
C ARG A 136 -12.19 -13.38 -16.68
#